data_AF-A0AAD5CXD5-F1
#
_entry.id   AF-A0AAD5CXD5-F1
#
_cell.length_a   1.000
_cell.length_b   1.000
_cell.length_c   1.000
_cell.angle_alpha   90.00
_cell.angle_beta   90.00
_cell.angle_gamma   90.00
#
_symmetry.space_group_name_H-M   'P 1'
#
loop_
_entity.id
_entity.type
_entity.pdbx_description
1 polymer ?
#
loop_
_entity_poly.entity_id
_entity_poly.type
_entity_poly.pdbx_seq_one_letter_code
_entity_poly.pdbx_strand_id
1 'polypeptide(L)'
;HPSSQFLPNPSNIYPKIKDNMKQSTVIFVILFSTLFIYSIQALSNMKATMTINSFEKGGDGGGPSECDGKYHSDNTLIVALSTRWYNHGQRCHKFIKINYKSKSVKAKVVDECDSTRGCKNNIVDASKAVWKALQVPKSEWDATMTINSFEKGGSGGGPSECDGHYHSDDTLIVALSTRWYNGGQRCFKYININYSGRTVQAMVVDECDSTRGCKDDIVDASKAVWKALAVPKSQWGETSVTWSDA
;
A
#
# COMPACT_ATOMS: atom_id res chain seq x y z
N HIS A 1 83.95 20.23 2.83
CA HIS A 1 82.53 19.99 2.49
C HIS A 1 82.45 18.76 1.59
N PRO A 2 81.42 17.92 1.76
CA PRO A 2 81.42 16.55 2.32
C PRO A 2 81.85 15.48 1.29
N SER A 3 82.60 14.43 1.67
CA SER A 3 82.23 13.19 2.39
C SER A 3 81.35 12.24 1.56
N SER A 4 82.02 11.24 0.97
CA SER A 4 81.48 9.99 0.41
C SER A 4 81.36 8.93 1.53
N GLN A 5 80.55 7.89 1.29
CA GLN A 5 80.37 6.61 2.00
C GLN A 5 79.07 6.51 2.85
N PHE A 6 78.31 5.41 2.92
CA PHE A 6 78.36 4.02 2.41
C PHE A 6 76.89 3.50 2.48
N LEU A 7 76.42 2.70 1.50
CA LEU A 7 75.12 2.00 1.57
C LEU A 7 75.26 0.67 2.34
N PRO A 8 74.30 0.26 3.20
CA PRO A 8 74.30 -1.05 3.83
C PRO A 8 73.60 -2.15 2.99
N ASN A 9 74.01 -3.38 3.28
CA ASN A 9 73.84 -4.67 2.59
C ASN A 9 72.40 -5.27 2.66
N PRO A 10 71.90 -6.03 1.64
CA PRO A 10 70.49 -6.39 1.48
C PRO A 10 70.10 -7.79 2.03
N SER A 11 70.58 -8.18 3.21
CA SER A 11 70.35 -9.55 3.74
C SER A 11 69.32 -9.68 4.86
N ASN A 12 68.55 -8.65 5.20
CA ASN A 12 67.58 -8.71 6.32
C ASN A 12 66.10 -8.38 5.98
N ILE A 13 65.72 -8.37 4.70
CA ILE A 13 64.36 -7.97 4.28
C ILE A 13 63.40 -9.17 4.10
N TYR A 14 63.92 -10.40 4.02
CA TYR A 14 63.12 -11.56 3.62
C TYR A 14 62.25 -12.25 4.70
N PRO A 15 62.50 -12.21 6.02
CA PRO A 15 61.60 -12.87 6.97
C PRO A 15 60.32 -12.06 7.29
N LYS A 16 60.36 -10.73 7.19
CA LYS A 16 59.25 -9.84 7.62
C LYS A 16 58.09 -9.73 6.62
N ILE A 17 58.27 -10.16 5.37
CA ILE A 17 57.27 -10.02 4.31
C ILE A 17 56.28 -11.21 4.30
N LYS A 18 56.72 -12.42 4.71
CA LYS A 18 55.87 -13.61 4.72
C LYS A 18 54.79 -13.59 5.80
N ASP A 19 55.09 -13.03 6.97
CA ASP A 19 54.12 -12.95 8.08
C ASP A 19 53.08 -11.84 7.84
N ASN A 20 53.49 -10.71 7.26
CA ASN A 20 52.58 -9.62 6.87
C ASN A 20 51.63 -10.00 5.72
N MET A 21 52.07 -10.83 4.76
CA MET A 21 51.18 -11.32 3.69
C MET A 21 50.13 -12.32 4.20
N LYS A 22 50.47 -13.16 5.20
CA LYS A 22 49.48 -14.04 5.84
C LYS A 22 48.46 -13.24 6.66
N GLN A 23 48.92 -12.27 7.45
CA GLN A 23 48.02 -11.43 8.24
C GLN A 23 47.13 -10.56 7.34
N SER A 24 47.67 -9.99 6.26
CA SER A 24 46.90 -9.18 5.31
C SER A 24 45.89 -10.01 4.53
N THR A 25 46.22 -11.24 4.10
CA THR A 25 45.27 -12.14 3.44
C THR A 25 44.18 -12.61 4.42
N VAL A 26 44.54 -12.92 5.68
CA VAL A 26 43.57 -13.30 6.73
C VAL A 26 42.65 -12.13 7.08
N ILE A 27 43.18 -10.91 7.21
CA ILE A 27 42.40 -9.69 7.45
C ILE A 27 41.47 -9.40 6.26
N PHE A 28 41.94 -9.55 5.03
CA PHE A 28 41.12 -9.34 3.82
C PHE A 28 40.02 -10.40 3.70
N VAL A 29 40.32 -11.68 4.01
CA VAL A 29 39.32 -12.77 4.03
C VAL A 29 38.32 -12.58 5.17
N ILE A 30 38.74 -12.11 6.35
CA ILE A 30 37.84 -11.81 7.48
C ILE A 30 36.99 -10.58 7.17
N LEU A 31 37.56 -9.49 6.63
CA LEU A 31 36.79 -8.30 6.23
C LEU A 31 35.83 -8.61 5.10
N PHE A 32 36.27 -9.35 4.07
CA PHE A 32 35.42 -9.74 2.96
C PHE A 32 34.34 -10.72 3.41
N SER A 33 34.64 -11.72 4.24
CA SER A 33 33.62 -12.63 4.79
C SER A 33 32.66 -11.92 5.75
N THR A 34 33.11 -11.03 6.63
CA THR A 34 32.23 -10.28 7.55
C THR A 34 31.36 -9.26 6.81
N LEU A 35 31.91 -8.53 5.82
CA LEU A 35 31.13 -7.67 4.92
C LEU A 35 30.13 -8.49 4.09
N PHE A 36 30.55 -9.64 3.56
CA PHE A 36 29.70 -10.53 2.77
C PHE A 36 28.56 -11.13 3.62
N ILE A 37 28.84 -11.55 4.86
CA ILE A 37 27.85 -12.02 5.84
C ILE A 37 26.87 -10.90 6.23
N TYR A 38 27.36 -9.66 6.44
CA TYR A 38 26.49 -8.49 6.68
C TYR A 38 25.58 -8.19 5.49
N SER A 39 26.08 -8.30 4.26
CA SER A 39 25.28 -8.12 3.05
C SER A 39 24.28 -9.27 2.81
N ILE A 40 24.53 -10.48 3.30
CA ILE A 40 23.56 -11.59 3.27
C ILE A 40 22.45 -11.38 4.33
N GLN A 41 22.77 -10.83 5.51
CA GLN A 41 21.77 -10.50 6.54
C GLN A 41 20.86 -9.30 6.17
N ALA A 42 21.25 -8.49 5.18
CA ALA A 42 20.40 -7.42 4.64
C ALA A 42 19.35 -7.91 3.61
N LEU A 43 19.30 -9.22 3.30
CA LEU A 43 18.46 -9.80 2.26
C LEU A 43 17.55 -10.92 2.80
N SER A 44 16.57 -10.59 3.65
CA SER A 44 15.21 -11.18 3.63
C SER A 44 14.39 -10.74 4.82
N ASN A 45 13.11 -10.41 4.56
CA ASN A 45 12.07 -9.97 5.51
C ASN A 45 12.09 -8.49 5.88
N MET A 46 12.23 -7.62 4.88
CA MET A 46 11.73 -6.26 5.00
C MET A 46 10.21 -6.32 5.28
N LYS A 47 9.78 -5.83 6.45
CA LYS A 47 8.37 -5.79 6.82
C LYS A 47 7.68 -4.67 6.05
N ALA A 48 6.66 -5.05 5.29
CA ALA A 48 5.79 -4.13 4.58
C ALA A 48 4.39 -4.15 5.18
N THR A 49 3.68 -3.04 5.05
CA THR A 49 2.23 -3.00 5.19
C THR A 49 1.65 -3.13 3.79
N MET A 50 0.85 -4.16 3.55
CA MET A 50 0.15 -4.34 2.28
C MET A 50 -1.22 -3.68 2.39
N THR A 51 -1.61 -2.91 1.39
CA THR A 51 -2.91 -2.21 1.30
C THR A 51 -3.60 -2.61 0.00
N ILE A 52 -4.93 -2.60 -0.03
CA ILE A 52 -5.69 -2.83 -1.26
C ILE A 52 -5.68 -1.54 -2.08
N ASN A 53 -5.46 -1.67 -3.39
CA ASN A 53 -5.53 -0.57 -4.33
C ASN A 53 -6.08 -1.06 -5.66
N SER A 54 -7.01 -0.32 -6.22
CA SER A 54 -7.52 -0.50 -7.56
C SER A 54 -6.65 0.27 -8.56
N PHE A 55 -6.20 -0.42 -9.60
CA PHE A 55 -5.42 0.14 -10.71
C PHE A 55 -6.31 0.38 -11.95
N GLU A 56 -7.60 0.11 -11.82
CA GLU A 56 -8.57 0.29 -12.89
C GLU A 56 -8.93 1.77 -13.08
N LYS A 57 -9.51 2.10 -14.23
CA LYS A 57 -10.00 3.45 -14.48
C LYS A 57 -11.20 3.73 -13.58
N GLY A 58 -11.15 4.85 -12.83
CA GLY A 58 -12.12 5.08 -11.77
C GLY A 58 -11.94 4.08 -10.62
N GLY A 59 -10.68 3.69 -10.37
CA GLY A 59 -10.20 2.97 -9.19
C GLY A 59 -9.88 3.94 -8.05
N ASP A 60 -9.80 3.46 -6.81
CA ASP A 60 -9.29 4.25 -5.66
C ASP A 60 -7.79 4.57 -5.76
N GLY A 61 -7.05 3.90 -6.66
CA GLY A 61 -5.67 4.27 -7.02
C GLY A 61 -5.55 5.56 -7.83
N GLY A 62 -6.66 6.15 -8.27
CA GLY A 62 -6.69 7.46 -8.89
C GLY A 62 -6.30 7.46 -10.38
N GLY A 63 -5.13 8.02 -10.69
CA GLY A 63 -4.67 8.25 -12.06
C GLY A 63 -4.14 6.99 -12.77
N PRO A 64 -3.79 7.10 -14.06
CA PRO A 64 -3.03 6.04 -14.74
C PRO A 64 -1.67 5.82 -14.05
N SER A 65 -1.18 4.58 -14.00
CA SER A 65 0.01 4.23 -13.23
C SER A 65 1.30 4.84 -13.77
N GLU A 66 2.19 5.27 -12.86
CA GLU A 66 3.39 6.06 -13.16
C GLU A 66 4.41 5.37 -14.09
N CYS A 67 4.46 4.03 -14.14
CA CYS A 67 5.44 3.34 -14.99
C CYS A 67 5.12 3.42 -16.48
N ASP A 68 3.85 3.48 -16.87
CA ASP A 68 3.43 3.38 -18.28
C ASP A 68 2.26 4.28 -18.69
N GLY A 69 1.73 5.10 -17.77
CA GLY A 69 0.63 6.01 -18.02
C GLY A 69 -0.68 5.29 -18.35
N LYS A 70 -0.91 4.08 -17.83
CA LYS A 70 -2.09 3.25 -18.12
C LYS A 70 -2.81 2.79 -16.86
N TYR A 71 -4.10 2.54 -17.02
CA TYR A 71 -4.87 1.74 -16.07
C TYR A 71 -4.63 0.25 -16.32
N HIS A 72 -4.69 -0.54 -15.26
CA HIS A 72 -4.47 -1.99 -15.28
C HIS A 72 -5.63 -2.70 -14.59
N SER A 73 -5.97 -3.92 -15.02
CA SER A 73 -7.03 -4.67 -14.34
C SER A 73 -6.57 -5.16 -12.97
N ASP A 74 -7.46 -5.07 -11.98
CA ASP A 74 -7.27 -5.55 -10.62
C ASP A 74 -7.20 -7.08 -10.50
N ASN A 75 -7.50 -7.77 -11.61
CA ASN A 75 -7.30 -9.22 -11.76
C ASN A 75 -5.85 -9.58 -12.17
N THR A 76 -4.98 -8.59 -12.39
CA THR A 76 -3.56 -8.78 -12.69
C THR A 76 -2.73 -8.73 -11.41
N LEU A 77 -1.69 -9.53 -11.28
CA LEU A 77 -0.77 -9.50 -10.14
C LEU A 77 0.18 -8.28 -10.19
N ILE A 78 -0.33 -7.12 -9.82
CA ILE A 78 0.38 -5.84 -9.86
C ILE A 78 0.34 -5.08 -8.54
N VAL A 79 1.31 -4.18 -8.36
CA VAL A 79 1.46 -3.34 -7.16
C VAL A 79 1.98 -1.93 -7.48
N ALA A 80 1.67 -0.99 -6.59
CA ALA A 80 2.40 0.25 -6.40
C ALA A 80 3.36 0.12 -5.21
N LEU A 81 4.52 0.76 -5.30
CA LEU A 81 5.49 0.78 -4.22
C LEU A 81 5.59 2.18 -3.62
N SER A 82 5.72 2.26 -2.28
CA SER A 82 6.08 3.52 -1.63
C SER A 82 7.33 4.15 -2.27
N THR A 83 7.39 5.49 -2.33
CA THR A 83 8.43 6.26 -3.07
C THR A 83 9.85 5.72 -2.92
N ARG A 84 10.27 5.41 -1.68
CA ARG A 84 11.60 4.86 -1.41
C ARG A 84 11.85 3.52 -2.11
N TRP A 85 10.86 2.64 -2.16
CA TRP A 85 10.97 1.33 -2.80
C TRP A 85 10.76 1.40 -4.30
N TYR A 86 9.87 2.27 -4.77
CA TYR A 86 9.69 2.58 -6.19
C TYR A 86 10.99 3.05 -6.83
N ASN A 87 11.78 3.83 -6.08
CA ASN A 87 13.15 4.23 -6.40
C ASN A 87 13.24 4.96 -7.75
N HIS A 88 12.51 6.07 -7.87
CA HIS A 88 12.47 6.92 -9.06
C HIS A 88 12.23 6.11 -10.36
N GLY A 89 11.28 5.18 -10.34
CA GLY A 89 10.93 4.33 -11.49
C GLY A 89 11.91 3.19 -11.78
N GLN A 90 13.03 3.06 -11.06
CA GLN A 90 13.99 1.97 -11.32
C GLN A 90 13.41 0.57 -11.05
N ARG A 91 12.29 0.47 -10.32
CA ARG A 91 11.55 -0.78 -10.13
C ARG A 91 10.43 -1.02 -11.14
N CYS A 92 10.15 -0.08 -12.04
CA CYS A 92 9.07 -0.24 -13.02
C CYS A 92 9.17 -1.54 -13.81
N HIS A 93 8.03 -2.22 -13.90
CA HIS A 93 7.84 -3.49 -14.58
C HIS A 93 8.70 -4.66 -14.08
N LYS A 94 9.48 -4.46 -13.01
CA LYS A 94 10.18 -5.54 -12.31
C LYS A 94 9.21 -6.25 -11.39
N PHE A 95 9.50 -7.52 -11.14
CA PHE A 95 8.72 -8.34 -10.21
C PHE A 95 9.32 -8.26 -8.81
N ILE A 96 8.45 -8.12 -7.81
CA ILE A 96 8.78 -8.34 -6.41
C ILE A 96 8.15 -9.66 -5.94
N LYS A 97 8.73 -10.28 -4.92
CA LYS A 97 8.14 -11.42 -4.24
C LYS A 97 7.58 -10.96 -2.90
N ILE A 98 6.28 -11.13 -2.71
CA ILE A 98 5.57 -10.84 -1.46
C ILE A 98 5.35 -12.16 -0.74
N ASN A 99 5.69 -12.20 0.56
CA ASN A 99 5.46 -13.37 1.40
C ASN A 99 4.47 -13.00 2.50
N TYR A 100 3.45 -13.84 2.71
CA TYR A 100 2.47 -13.70 3.79
C TYR A 100 2.18 -15.08 4.37
N LYS A 101 2.46 -15.26 5.67
CA LYS A 101 2.39 -16.56 6.35
C LYS A 101 3.17 -17.63 5.54
N SER A 102 2.53 -18.73 5.15
CA SER A 102 3.12 -19.81 4.35
C SER A 102 2.98 -19.62 2.83
N LYS A 103 2.45 -18.48 2.37
CA LYS A 103 2.18 -18.18 0.96
C LYS A 103 3.13 -17.13 0.42
N SER A 104 3.34 -17.17 -0.89
CA SER A 104 4.08 -16.12 -1.60
C SER A 104 3.56 -15.91 -2.99
N VAL A 105 3.64 -14.69 -3.50
CA VAL A 105 3.24 -14.32 -4.85
C VAL A 105 4.29 -13.39 -5.49
N LYS A 106 4.49 -13.52 -6.79
CA LYS A 106 5.25 -12.53 -7.58
C LYS A 106 4.29 -11.53 -8.19
N ALA A 107 4.53 -10.25 -7.97
CA ALA A 107 3.72 -9.17 -8.52
C ALA A 107 4.60 -8.16 -9.26
N LYS A 108 4.09 -7.61 -10.36
CA LYS A 108 4.78 -6.62 -11.19
C LYS A 108 4.54 -5.22 -10.65
N VAL A 109 5.60 -4.45 -10.47
CA VAL A 109 5.49 -3.03 -10.08
C VAL A 109 5.02 -2.23 -11.29
N VAL A 110 3.93 -1.49 -11.13
CA VAL A 110 3.37 -0.63 -12.19
C VAL A 110 3.27 0.83 -11.76
N ASP A 111 3.36 1.12 -10.47
CA ASP A 111 3.02 2.45 -9.97
C ASP A 111 3.83 2.86 -8.74
N GLU A 112 3.75 4.15 -8.42
CA GLU A 112 4.28 4.74 -7.20
C GLU A 112 3.14 5.09 -6.24
N CYS A 113 3.28 4.67 -4.99
CA CYS A 113 2.49 5.20 -3.88
C CYS A 113 3.28 6.38 -3.28
N ASP A 114 2.94 7.60 -3.71
CA ASP A 114 3.71 8.81 -3.41
C ASP A 114 3.67 9.16 -1.91
N SER A 115 4.83 9.06 -1.26
CA SER A 115 4.97 9.30 0.18
C SER A 115 4.85 10.77 0.58
N THR A 116 4.92 11.70 -0.36
CA THR A 116 4.61 13.12 -0.12
C THR A 116 3.11 13.40 -0.13
N ARG A 117 2.32 12.48 -0.70
CA ARG A 117 0.85 12.57 -0.81
C ARG A 117 0.13 11.54 0.06
N GLY A 118 0.72 11.19 1.21
CA GLY A 118 0.08 10.41 2.27
C GLY A 118 0.47 8.94 2.32
N CYS A 119 1.28 8.43 1.39
CA CYS A 119 1.74 7.05 1.45
C CYS A 119 2.84 6.82 2.49
N LYS A 120 2.66 5.86 3.40
CA LYS A 120 3.75 5.50 4.33
C LYS A 120 4.93 4.86 3.58
N ASN A 121 6.15 5.05 4.10
CA ASN A 121 7.41 4.60 3.47
C ASN A 121 7.64 3.07 3.45
N ASN A 122 6.65 2.27 3.87
CA ASN A 122 6.71 0.82 3.94
C ASN A 122 5.47 0.16 3.32
N ILE A 123 4.82 0.84 2.38
CA ILE A 123 3.58 0.40 1.74
C ILE A 123 3.86 -0.36 0.44
N VAL A 124 3.09 -1.44 0.26
CA VAL A 124 2.82 -2.08 -1.03
C VAL A 124 1.32 -2.01 -1.27
N ASP A 125 0.90 -1.08 -2.12
CA ASP A 125 -0.48 -1.03 -2.62
C ASP A 125 -0.64 -2.14 -3.64
N ALA A 126 -1.48 -3.11 -3.32
CA ALA A 126 -1.58 -4.35 -4.07
C ALA A 126 -2.98 -4.54 -4.64
N SER A 127 -3.02 -4.97 -5.90
CA SER A 127 -4.26 -5.32 -6.59
C SER A 127 -4.99 -6.46 -5.89
N LYS A 128 -6.32 -6.52 -6.08
CA LYS A 128 -7.19 -7.60 -5.61
C LYS A 128 -6.66 -9.01 -5.92
N ALA A 129 -6.05 -9.20 -7.08
CA ALA A 129 -5.43 -10.47 -7.46
C ALA A 129 -4.28 -10.89 -6.52
N VAL A 130 -3.46 -9.95 -6.06
CA VAL A 130 -2.34 -10.22 -5.14
C VAL A 130 -2.87 -10.70 -3.79
N TRP A 131 -3.86 -10.02 -3.23
CA TRP A 131 -4.53 -10.42 -1.98
C TRP A 131 -5.14 -11.82 -2.07
N LYS A 132 -5.87 -12.10 -3.15
CA LYS A 132 -6.44 -13.43 -3.43
C LYS A 132 -5.37 -14.51 -3.58
N ALA A 133 -4.29 -14.24 -4.31
CA ALA A 133 -3.20 -15.19 -4.54
C ALA A 133 -2.45 -15.55 -3.25
N LEU A 134 -2.34 -14.60 -2.32
CA LEU A 134 -1.80 -14.81 -0.98
C LEU A 134 -2.80 -15.50 -0.03
N GLN A 135 -4.05 -15.70 -0.46
CA GLN A 135 -5.13 -16.29 0.33
C GLN A 135 -5.37 -15.52 1.64
N VAL A 136 -5.22 -14.20 1.59
CA VAL A 136 -5.59 -13.36 2.72
C VAL A 136 -7.12 -13.37 2.84
N PRO A 137 -7.68 -13.62 4.04
CA PRO A 137 -9.12 -13.58 4.26
C PRO A 137 -9.72 -12.29 3.69
N LYS A 138 -10.82 -12.43 2.96
CA LYS A 138 -11.47 -11.30 2.28
C LYS A 138 -11.87 -10.18 3.25
N SER A 139 -12.25 -10.54 4.47
CA SER A 139 -12.54 -9.61 5.57
C SER A 139 -11.34 -8.77 6.03
N GLU A 140 -10.11 -9.08 5.62
CA GLU A 140 -8.92 -8.26 5.94
C GLU A 140 -8.65 -7.17 4.90
N TRP A 141 -9.34 -7.17 3.74
CA TRP A 141 -9.06 -6.22 2.65
C TRP A 141 -10.26 -5.73 1.84
N ASP A 142 -11.46 -6.27 2.03
CA ASP A 142 -12.70 -5.68 1.51
C ASP A 142 -13.13 -4.47 2.36
N ALA A 143 -13.95 -3.61 1.77
CA ALA A 143 -14.68 -2.60 2.54
C ALA A 143 -15.94 -3.22 3.13
N THR A 144 -16.31 -2.73 4.30
CA THR A 144 -17.54 -3.10 4.99
C THR A 144 -18.57 -2.01 4.72
N MET A 145 -19.64 -2.34 4.00
CA MET A 145 -20.78 -1.44 3.83
C MET A 145 -21.75 -1.61 4.99
N THR A 146 -22.07 -0.52 5.67
CA THR A 146 -23.09 -0.45 6.73
C THR A 146 -24.30 0.36 6.25
N ILE A 147 -25.42 0.24 6.96
CA ILE A 147 -26.63 1.01 6.66
C ILE A 147 -26.76 2.18 7.61
N ASN A 148 -26.88 3.38 7.06
CA ASN A 148 -27.08 4.60 7.83
C ASN A 148 -28.24 5.43 7.28
N SER A 149 -28.85 6.18 8.19
CA SER A 149 -29.83 7.21 7.89
C SER A 149 -29.19 8.58 8.02
N PHE A 150 -29.26 9.37 6.94
CA PHE A 150 -28.74 10.74 6.86
C PHE A 150 -29.84 11.78 7.15
N GLU A 151 -31.05 11.31 7.46
CA GLU A 151 -32.18 12.17 7.78
C GLU A 151 -32.08 12.75 9.19
N LYS A 152 -32.77 13.87 9.40
CA LYS A 152 -32.86 14.49 10.73
C LYS A 152 -33.55 13.55 11.72
N GLY A 153 -32.85 13.19 12.79
CA GLY A 153 -33.33 12.24 13.79
C GLY A 153 -33.14 10.76 13.40
N GLY A 154 -32.44 10.50 12.29
CA GLY A 154 -31.98 9.18 11.89
C GLY A 154 -30.77 8.69 12.69
N SER A 155 -30.25 7.52 12.31
CA SER A 155 -29.09 6.89 12.97
C SER A 155 -27.77 7.64 12.81
N GLY A 156 -27.63 8.47 11.77
CA GLY A 156 -26.40 9.21 11.49
C GLY A 156 -26.13 10.36 12.46
N GLY A 157 -27.10 10.69 13.33
CA GLY A 157 -26.94 11.70 14.37
C GLY A 157 -26.98 13.13 13.85
N GLY A 158 -25.80 13.72 13.63
CA GLY A 158 -25.65 15.12 13.21
C GLY A 158 -25.92 15.33 11.72
N PRO A 159 -25.96 16.61 11.26
CA PRO A 159 -25.86 16.92 9.84
C PRO A 159 -24.51 16.45 9.27
N SER A 160 -24.46 16.15 7.97
CA SER A 160 -23.28 15.60 7.32
C SER A 160 -22.11 16.59 7.19
N GLU A 161 -20.88 16.12 7.38
CA GLU A 161 -19.68 16.96 7.49
C GLU A 161 -19.35 17.77 6.23
N CYS A 162 -19.74 17.31 5.03
CA CYS A 162 -19.38 18.02 3.80
C CYS A 162 -20.15 19.34 3.60
N ASP A 163 -21.42 19.42 4.03
CA ASP A 163 -22.27 20.61 3.84
C ASP A 163 -22.99 21.10 5.11
N GLY A 164 -22.95 20.36 6.21
CA GLY A 164 -23.72 20.67 7.41
C GLY A 164 -25.22 20.47 7.26
N HIS A 165 -25.68 19.62 6.34
CA HIS A 165 -27.10 19.35 6.10
C HIS A 165 -27.49 17.89 6.37
N TYR A 166 -28.77 17.68 6.64
CA TYR A 166 -29.38 16.36 6.60
C TYR A 166 -29.80 16.03 5.17
N HIS A 167 -29.76 14.76 4.82
CA HIS A 167 -30.07 14.26 3.48
C HIS A 167 -31.13 13.16 3.54
N SER A 168 -31.92 13.01 2.47
CA SER A 168 -32.93 11.94 2.43
C SER A 168 -32.28 10.57 2.21
N ASP A 169 -32.79 9.56 2.92
CA ASP A 169 -32.32 8.16 2.82
C ASP A 169 -32.64 7.50 1.47
N ASP A 170 -33.48 8.14 0.66
CA ASP A 170 -33.76 7.73 -0.72
C ASP A 170 -32.78 8.35 -1.75
N THR A 171 -31.78 9.10 -1.30
CA THR A 171 -30.67 9.62 -2.12
C THR A 171 -29.49 8.65 -2.12
N LEU A 172 -28.79 8.47 -3.24
CA LEU A 172 -27.60 7.61 -3.33
C LEU A 172 -26.36 8.29 -2.74
N ILE A 173 -26.27 8.30 -1.41
CA ILE A 173 -25.20 8.96 -0.65
C ILE A 173 -24.54 8.02 0.36
N VAL A 174 -23.32 8.37 0.75
CA VAL A 174 -22.51 7.64 1.73
C VAL A 174 -21.68 8.55 2.63
N ALA A 175 -21.30 8.02 3.80
CA ALA A 175 -20.16 8.46 4.58
C ALA A 175 -18.98 7.51 4.36
N LEU A 176 -17.76 8.00 4.47
CA LEU A 176 -16.54 7.17 4.40
C LEU A 176 -15.79 7.22 5.72
N SER A 177 -15.17 6.11 6.14
CA SER A 177 -14.22 6.11 7.27
C SER A 177 -13.21 7.24 7.14
N THR A 178 -12.77 7.82 8.27
CA THR A 178 -11.86 8.98 8.35
C THR A 178 -10.71 8.94 7.34
N ARG A 179 -10.03 7.78 7.21
CA ARG A 179 -8.92 7.60 6.26
C ARG A 179 -9.35 7.81 4.80
N TRP A 180 -10.51 7.26 4.42
CA TRP A 180 -11.05 7.36 3.07
C TRP A 180 -11.74 8.69 2.80
N TYR A 181 -12.41 9.27 3.81
CA TYR A 181 -12.92 10.63 3.77
C TYR A 181 -11.80 11.65 3.47
N ASN A 182 -10.59 11.41 4.02
CA ASN A 182 -9.36 12.13 3.69
C ASN A 182 -9.50 13.64 3.90
N GLY A 183 -10.00 14.04 5.08
CA GLY A 183 -10.20 15.45 5.45
C GLY A 183 -11.10 16.20 4.48
N GLY A 184 -12.14 15.55 3.94
CA GLY A 184 -13.11 16.15 3.03
C GLY A 184 -12.66 16.22 1.57
N GLN A 185 -11.48 15.70 1.20
CA GLN A 185 -11.04 15.69 -0.21
C GLN A 185 -11.97 14.91 -1.15
N ARG A 186 -12.82 14.03 -0.61
CA ARG A 186 -13.86 13.30 -1.36
C ARG A 186 -15.25 13.91 -1.28
N CYS A 187 -15.46 15.00 -0.54
CA CYS A 187 -16.77 15.63 -0.43
C CYS A 187 -17.38 15.95 -1.81
N PHE A 188 -18.65 15.55 -1.98
CA PHE A 188 -19.45 15.69 -3.20
C PHE A 188 -18.87 15.00 -4.43
N LYS A 189 -17.83 14.18 -4.28
CA LYS A 189 -17.35 13.28 -5.32
C LYS A 189 -18.14 11.99 -5.25
N TYR A 190 -18.22 11.33 -6.39
CA TYR A 190 -18.88 10.05 -6.51
C TYR A 190 -17.88 8.91 -6.33
N ILE A 191 -18.35 7.82 -5.75
CA ILE A 191 -17.65 6.54 -5.71
C ILE A 191 -18.49 5.47 -6.40
N ASN A 192 -17.83 4.49 -6.98
CA ASN A 192 -18.44 3.26 -7.48
C ASN A 192 -18.40 2.21 -6.37
N ILE A 193 -19.55 1.73 -5.91
CA ILE A 193 -19.65 0.66 -4.92
C ILE A 193 -20.07 -0.62 -5.64
N ASN A 194 -19.29 -1.70 -5.48
CA ASN A 194 -19.56 -2.99 -6.10
C ASN A 194 -19.97 -4.04 -5.07
N TYR A 195 -21.11 -4.68 -5.33
CA TYR A 195 -21.62 -5.82 -4.58
C TYR A 195 -22.13 -6.89 -5.54
N SER A 196 -21.63 -8.11 -5.43
CA SER A 196 -22.08 -9.28 -6.21
C SER A 196 -22.17 -9.01 -7.73
N GLY A 197 -21.18 -8.29 -8.28
CA GLY A 197 -21.12 -7.96 -9.70
C GLY A 197 -22.02 -6.80 -10.15
N ARG A 198 -22.80 -6.20 -9.23
CA ARG A 198 -23.54 -4.96 -9.46
C ARG A 198 -22.73 -3.78 -8.96
N THR A 199 -22.76 -2.68 -9.70
CA THR A 199 -22.11 -1.42 -9.31
C THR A 199 -23.16 -0.32 -9.19
N VAL A 200 -23.10 0.46 -8.11
CA VAL A 200 -23.90 1.66 -7.90
C VAL A 200 -22.97 2.82 -7.64
N GLN A 201 -23.23 3.95 -8.28
CA GLN A 201 -22.52 5.19 -8.02
C GLN A 201 -23.23 5.95 -6.90
N ALA A 202 -22.49 6.41 -5.88
CA ALA A 202 -23.03 7.15 -4.75
C ALA A 202 -22.13 8.35 -4.40
N MET A 203 -22.72 9.44 -3.92
CA MET A 203 -22.00 10.66 -3.57
C MET A 203 -21.53 10.62 -2.11
N VAL A 204 -20.29 11.00 -1.86
CA VAL A 204 -19.76 11.15 -0.50
C VAL A 204 -20.25 12.47 0.08
N VAL A 205 -20.97 12.41 1.20
CA VAL A 205 -21.50 13.59 1.89
C VAL A 205 -20.99 13.74 3.31
N ASP A 206 -20.36 12.71 3.87
CA ASP A 206 -20.06 12.68 5.30
C ASP A 206 -18.81 11.87 5.65
N GLU A 207 -18.36 12.04 6.89
CA GLU A 207 -17.31 11.26 7.52
C GLU A 207 -17.91 10.25 8.51
N CYS A 208 -17.54 8.98 8.39
CA CYS A 208 -17.72 7.99 9.46
C CYS A 208 -16.50 8.07 10.37
N ASP A 209 -16.58 8.89 11.43
CA ASP A 209 -15.44 9.21 12.30
C ASP A 209 -14.91 7.97 13.05
N SER A 210 -13.72 7.51 12.64
CA SER A 210 -13.08 6.32 13.18
C SER A 210 -12.55 6.51 14.61
N THR A 211 -12.46 7.75 15.10
CA THR A 211 -12.14 8.06 16.50
C THR A 211 -13.37 8.00 17.41
N ARG A 212 -14.57 7.97 16.83
CA ARG A 212 -15.86 8.01 17.53
C ARG A 212 -16.72 6.76 17.29
N GLY A 213 -16.10 5.65 16.87
CA GLY A 213 -16.72 4.33 16.85
C GLY A 213 -16.86 3.69 15.47
N CYS A 214 -16.62 4.41 14.38
CA CYS A 214 -16.52 3.78 13.06
C CYS A 214 -15.24 2.93 12.95
N LYS A 215 -15.29 1.84 12.20
CA LYS A 215 -14.07 1.13 11.79
C LYS A 215 -13.35 1.93 10.69
N ASP A 216 -12.13 1.53 10.34
CA ASP A 216 -11.29 2.21 9.32
C ASP A 216 -11.58 1.78 7.87
N ASP A 217 -12.53 0.86 7.69
CA ASP A 217 -12.86 0.17 6.43
C ASP A 217 -14.36 0.29 6.05
N ILE A 218 -15.04 1.34 6.49
CA ILE A 218 -16.49 1.52 6.36
C ILE A 218 -16.86 2.40 5.17
N VAL A 219 -17.83 1.92 4.39
CA VAL A 219 -18.68 2.73 3.51
C VAL A 219 -20.07 2.76 4.15
N ASP A 220 -20.41 3.85 4.83
CA ASP A 220 -21.66 3.94 5.58
C ASP A 220 -22.75 4.49 4.67
N ALA A 221 -23.64 3.62 4.20
CA ALA A 221 -24.44 3.89 3.02
C ALA A 221 -25.92 4.09 3.34
N SER A 222 -26.53 5.06 2.66
CA SER A 222 -27.97 5.29 2.69
C SER A 222 -28.77 4.06 2.24
N LYS A 223 -30.00 3.96 2.72
CA LYS A 223 -30.94 2.88 2.34
C LYS A 223 -31.12 2.76 0.81
N ALA A 224 -31.06 3.88 0.08
CA ALA A 224 -31.12 3.90 -1.38
C ALA A 224 -29.99 3.08 -2.03
N VAL A 225 -28.75 3.21 -1.54
CA VAL A 225 -27.58 2.48 -2.07
C VAL A 225 -27.77 0.97 -1.90
N TRP A 226 -28.20 0.54 -0.71
CA TRP A 226 -28.50 -0.86 -0.42
C TRP A 226 -29.56 -1.46 -1.36
N LYS A 227 -30.64 -0.70 -1.59
CA LYS A 227 -31.70 -1.10 -2.54
C LYS A 227 -31.16 -1.18 -3.97
N ALA A 228 -30.40 -0.18 -4.41
CA ALA A 228 -29.88 -0.08 -5.78
C ALA A 228 -28.86 -1.21 -6.09
N LEU A 229 -28.06 -1.62 -5.11
CA LEU A 229 -27.17 -2.78 -5.23
C LEU A 229 -27.92 -4.12 -5.18
N ALA A 230 -29.23 -4.11 -4.93
CA ALA A 230 -30.07 -5.29 -4.75
C ALA A 230 -29.53 -6.25 -3.66
N VAL A 231 -29.02 -5.69 -2.56
CA VAL A 231 -28.54 -6.50 -1.43
C VAL A 231 -29.74 -7.20 -0.77
N PRO A 232 -29.70 -8.53 -0.57
CA PRO A 232 -30.78 -9.26 0.09
C PRO A 232 -31.05 -8.71 1.49
N LYS A 233 -32.33 -8.54 1.86
CA LYS A 233 -32.72 -8.02 3.19
C LYS A 233 -32.12 -8.81 4.37
N SER A 234 -31.83 -10.10 4.19
CA SER A 234 -31.17 -10.93 5.20
C SER A 234 -29.72 -10.55 5.48
N GLN A 235 -29.10 -9.74 4.63
CA GLN A 235 -27.74 -9.20 4.80
C GLN A 235 -27.76 -7.70 5.14
N TRP A 236 -28.93 -7.10 5.35
CA TRP A 236 -28.99 -5.69 5.75
C TRP A 236 -28.44 -5.51 7.15
N GLY A 237 -27.66 -4.44 7.33
CA GLY A 237 -26.89 -4.16 8.54
C GLY A 237 -25.41 -4.00 8.19
N GLU A 238 -24.77 -5.09 7.78
CA GLU A 238 -23.35 -5.13 7.41
C GLU A 238 -23.13 -6.11 6.24
N THR A 239 -22.43 -5.69 5.19
CA THR A 239 -22.02 -6.57 4.09
C THR A 239 -20.70 -6.15 3.47
N SER A 240 -19.96 -7.09 2.87
CA SER A 240 -18.67 -6.78 2.22
C SER A 240 -18.87 -6.26 0.80
N VAL A 241 -18.21 -5.15 0.49
CA VAL A 241 -18.19 -4.50 -0.83
C VAL A 241 -16.75 -4.18 -1.23
N THR A 242 -16.57 -3.85 -2.50
CA THR A 242 -15.40 -3.07 -2.92
C THR A 242 -15.89 -1.71 -3.40
N TRP A 243 -15.07 -0.67 -3.27
CA TRP A 243 -15.42 0.63 -3.82
C TRP A 243 -14.21 1.28 -4.48
N SER A 244 -14.47 2.28 -5.32
CA SER A 244 -13.45 3.08 -5.98
C SER A 244 -13.94 4.50 -6.28
N ASP A 245 -13.04 5.46 -6.49
CA ASP A 245 -13.42 6.81 -6.94
C ASP A 245 -14.03 6.77 -8.35
N ALA A 246 -15.09 7.52 -8.63
CA ALA A 246 -15.79 7.47 -9.92
C ALA A 246 -15.14 8.32 -11.04
#